data_AF-A0A8H6X9H2-F1
#
_entry.id   AF-A0A8H6X9H2-F1
#
_cell.length_a   1.000
_cell.length_b   1.000
_cell.length_c   1.000
_cell.angle_alpha   90.00
_cell.angle_beta   90.00
_cell.angle_gamma   90.00
#
_symmetry.space_group_name_H-M   'P 1'
#
loop_
_entity.id
_entity.type
_entity.pdbx_description
1 polymer ?
#
loop_
_entity_poly.entity_id
_entity_poly.type
_entity_poly.pdbx_seq_one_letter_code
_entity_poly.pdbx_strand_id
1 'polypeptide(L)'
;MIHHTCNAYMTIYVPVDTSLRMACVVLNHQKPHSHPIPLVSKASLDIRDTYRRCVKATGVFGTSVQKVDDASTTSLLLKGQSPAMFHPSLHRKRFKRDIIQDEKLKLSPAGLGIAGVYARYYKDLQDLAPEQRYIQNIITTDEGRTIIITMVPYLASFVHAARTIQVDTTFGRVAGELNEWEFVIWYAGVERALTVGRIYTNGADRIFL
;
A
#
# COMPACT_ATOMS: atom_id res chain seq x y z
N MET A 1 -19.49 -0.84 19.25
CA MET A 1 -20.09 0.46 18.89
C MET A 1 -21.60 0.23 18.87
N ILE A 2 -22.37 0.90 19.73
CA ILE A 2 -23.82 0.72 19.78
C ILE A 2 -24.40 1.40 18.53
N HIS A 3 -25.01 0.62 17.64
CA HIS A 3 -25.66 1.13 16.45
C HIS A 3 -27.06 1.64 16.84
N HIS A 4 -27.18 2.95 17.09
CA HIS A 4 -28.48 3.58 17.22
C HIS A 4 -29.10 3.76 15.84
N THR A 5 -30.34 3.31 15.66
CA THR A 5 -31.11 3.58 14.44
C THR A 5 -31.41 5.08 14.37
N CYS A 6 -30.99 5.69 13.26
CA CYS A 6 -31.25 7.11 12.97
C CYS A 6 -32.53 7.24 12.16
N ASN A 7 -33.49 8.04 12.65
CA ASN A 7 -34.78 8.27 12.00
C ASN A 7 -34.78 9.46 11.04
N ALA A 8 -33.67 10.20 10.98
CA ALA A 8 -33.51 11.33 10.06
C ALA A 8 -33.43 10.85 8.61
N TYR A 9 -34.12 11.54 7.71
CA TYR A 9 -34.06 11.30 6.28
C TYR A 9 -34.03 12.63 5.52
N MET A 10 -33.45 12.60 4.32
CA MET A 10 -33.39 13.75 3.42
C MET A 10 -34.09 13.40 2.11
N THR A 11 -34.73 14.40 1.50
CA THR A 11 -35.27 14.29 0.15
C THR A 11 -34.37 15.10 -0.78
N ILE A 12 -33.87 14.46 -1.83
CA ILE A 12 -33.04 15.10 -2.86
C ILE A 12 -33.90 15.24 -4.11
N TYR A 13 -34.16 16.47 -4.52
CA TYR A 13 -34.84 16.79 -5.77
C TYR A 13 -33.80 17.10 -6.84
N VAL A 14 -33.84 16.34 -7.92
CA VAL A 14 -33.01 16.55 -9.10
C VAL A 14 -33.91 17.12 -10.21
N PRO A 15 -33.52 18.22 -10.87
CA PRO A 15 -34.32 18.79 -11.95
C PRO A 15 -34.45 17.81 -13.11
N VAL A 16 -35.64 17.78 -13.73
CA VAL A 16 -35.89 16.99 -14.95
C VAL A 16 -35.09 17.57 -16.14
N ASP A 17 -34.90 18.89 -16.13
CA ASP A 17 -34.01 19.57 -17.08
C ASP A 17 -32.56 19.22 -16.77
N THR A 18 -31.94 18.49 -17.70
CA THR A 18 -30.57 17.99 -17.60
C THR A 18 -29.50 19.07 -17.83
N SER A 19 -29.88 20.27 -18.28
CA SER A 19 -28.99 21.42 -18.39
C SER A 19 -28.65 22.04 -17.02
N LEU A 20 -29.53 21.86 -16.03
CA LEU A 20 -29.37 22.37 -14.68
C LEU A 20 -28.54 21.43 -13.81
N ARG A 21 -27.31 21.83 -13.49
CA ARG A 21 -26.39 21.07 -12.61
C ARG A 21 -26.56 21.44 -11.14
N MET A 22 -27.77 21.28 -10.62
CA MET A 22 -28.08 21.55 -9.21
C MET A 22 -29.00 20.49 -8.63
N ALA A 23 -29.02 20.38 -7.30
CA ALA A 23 -29.97 19.56 -6.58
C ALA A 23 -30.50 20.36 -5.38
N CYS A 24 -31.80 20.27 -5.12
CA CYS A 24 -32.39 20.82 -3.92
C CYS A 24 -32.45 19.72 -2.86
N VAL A 25 -31.80 19.95 -1.72
CA VAL A 25 -31.78 19.00 -0.60
C VAL A 25 -32.66 19.54 0.50
N VAL A 26 -33.77 18.86 0.78
CA VAL A 26 -34.69 19.22 1.85
C VAL A 26 -34.53 18.23 3.00
N LEU A 27 -34.18 18.75 4.17
CA LEU A 27 -34.09 17.97 5.40
C LEU A 27 -35.47 17.92 6.06
N ASN A 28 -35.93 16.74 6.49
CA ASN A 28 -37.14 16.69 7.30
C ASN A 28 -36.83 17.06 8.75
N HIS A 29 -37.09 18.31 9.12
CA HIS A 29 -36.92 18.81 10.48
C HIS A 29 -37.86 18.17 11.52
N GLN A 30 -38.93 17.49 11.11
CA GLN A 30 -39.86 16.78 12.00
C GLN A 30 -39.32 15.44 12.51
N LYS A 31 -38.24 14.90 11.90
CA LYS A 31 -37.56 13.69 12.38
C LYS A 31 -36.10 13.99 12.72
N PRO A 32 -35.83 14.64 13.87
CA PRO A 32 -34.47 14.98 14.28
C PRO A 32 -33.61 13.72 14.51
N HIS A 33 -32.29 13.89 14.47
CA HIS A 33 -31.35 12.82 14.81
C HIS A 33 -31.60 12.31 16.24
N SER A 34 -31.68 11.00 16.39
CA SER A 34 -31.86 10.29 17.67
C SER A 34 -30.53 9.97 18.37
N HIS A 35 -29.43 10.50 17.86
CA HIS A 35 -28.08 10.26 18.36
C HIS A 35 -27.27 11.57 18.34
N PRO A 36 -26.22 11.68 19.16
CA PRO A 36 -25.31 12.82 19.10
C PRO A 36 -24.78 13.00 17.68
N ILE A 37 -24.61 14.25 17.26
CA ILE A 37 -23.90 14.57 16.02
C ILE A 37 -22.50 13.96 16.17
N PRO A 38 -22.08 13.02 15.28
CA PRO A 38 -20.72 12.51 15.34
C PRO A 38 -19.75 13.69 15.26
N LEU A 39 -18.55 13.61 15.82
CA LEU A 39 -17.53 14.65 15.62
C LEU A 39 -17.21 14.76 14.11
N VAL A 40 -17.94 15.61 13.41
CA VAL A 40 -17.82 15.79 11.96
C VAL A 40 -16.73 16.82 11.71
N SER A 41 -15.48 16.45 11.97
CA SER A 41 -14.39 17.07 11.22
C SER A 41 -14.27 16.30 9.91
N LYS A 42 -15.21 16.50 8.98
CA LYS A 42 -14.93 16.16 7.58
C LYS A 42 -13.66 16.93 7.23
N ALA A 43 -12.63 16.21 6.78
CA ALA A 43 -11.42 16.88 6.35
C ALA A 43 -11.78 17.73 5.14
N SER A 44 -11.42 19.02 5.16
CA SER A 44 -11.43 19.81 3.94
C SER A 44 -10.42 19.23 2.94
N LEU A 45 -10.54 19.63 1.68
CA LEU A 45 -9.58 19.25 0.64
C LEU A 45 -8.15 19.68 1.04
N ASP A 46 -7.99 20.86 1.64
CA ASP A 46 -6.70 21.37 2.09
C ASP A 46 -6.02 20.47 3.13
N ILE A 47 -6.79 19.93 4.08
CA ILE A 47 -6.26 18.99 5.08
C ILE A 47 -5.84 17.68 4.43
N ARG A 48 -6.64 17.18 3.47
CA ARG A 48 -6.31 15.97 2.70
C ARG A 48 -5.03 16.18 1.89
N ASP A 49 -4.89 17.33 1.26
CA ASP A 49 -3.75 17.69 0.42
C ASP A 49 -2.49 17.92 1.26
N THR A 50 -2.62 18.53 2.43
CA THR A 50 -1.51 18.70 3.38
C THR A 50 -0.98 17.35 3.83
N TYR A 51 -1.86 16.43 4.24
CA TYR A 51 -1.43 15.08 4.62
C TYR A 51 -0.86 14.29 3.43
N ARG A 52 -1.41 14.48 2.22
CA ARG A 52 -0.85 13.91 0.99
C ARG A 52 0.59 14.38 0.74
N ARG A 53 0.91 15.65 0.99
CA ARG A 53 2.30 16.14 0.90
C ARG A 53 3.21 15.43 1.91
N CYS A 54 2.73 15.18 3.13
CA CYS A 54 3.46 14.41 4.13
C CYS A 54 3.75 12.98 3.66
N VAL A 55 2.77 12.31 3.06
CA VAL A 55 2.93 10.97 2.45
C VAL A 55 4.00 11.00 1.35
N LYS A 56 3.94 11.98 0.44
CA LYS A 56 4.91 12.10 -0.65
C LYS A 56 6.32 12.39 -0.14
N ALA A 57 6.47 13.27 0.85
CA ALA A 57 7.75 13.62 1.45
C ALA A 57 8.38 12.45 2.23
N THR A 58 7.57 11.57 2.81
CA THR A 58 8.04 10.34 3.48
C THR A 58 8.42 9.25 2.46
N GLY A 59 7.88 9.31 1.25
CA GLY A 59 7.91 8.23 0.26
C GLY A 59 6.61 7.43 0.26
N VAL A 60 6.08 7.14 -0.93
CA VAL A 60 4.75 6.53 -1.10
C VAL A 60 4.78 5.01 -0.93
N PHE A 61 5.75 4.33 -1.55
CA PHE A 61 5.88 2.87 -1.45
C PHE A 61 6.43 2.43 -0.09
N GLY A 62 5.91 1.33 0.44
CA GLY A 62 6.34 0.79 1.74
C GLY A 62 5.98 1.65 2.96
N THR A 63 5.25 2.76 2.77
CA THR A 63 4.82 3.64 3.86
C THR A 63 3.53 3.16 4.51
N SER A 64 3.47 3.31 5.83
CA SER A 64 2.30 3.06 6.67
C SER A 64 1.87 4.36 7.33
N VAL A 65 0.66 4.40 7.89
CA VAL A 65 0.19 5.58 8.65
C VAL A 65 1.19 5.96 9.74
N GLN A 66 1.69 4.97 10.47
CA GLN A 66 2.67 5.19 11.53
C GLN A 66 3.99 5.75 11.01
N LYS A 67 4.53 5.19 9.91
CA LYS A 67 5.76 5.74 9.30
C LYS A 67 5.60 7.19 8.87
N VAL A 68 4.44 7.57 8.35
CA VAL A 68 4.16 8.97 7.96
C VAL A 68 3.99 9.84 9.20
N ASP A 69 3.22 9.41 10.19
CA ASP A 69 2.99 10.19 11.43
C ASP A 69 4.30 10.46 12.19
N ASP A 70 5.20 9.47 12.25
CA ASP A 70 6.46 9.52 12.99
C ASP A 70 7.61 10.18 12.19
N ALA A 71 7.40 10.46 10.89
CA ALA A 71 8.44 11.05 10.05
C ALA A 71 8.75 12.50 10.45
N SER A 72 10.04 12.84 10.51
CA SER A 72 10.51 14.21 10.76
C SER A 72 10.01 15.20 9.70
N THR A 73 9.88 14.74 8.44
CA THR A 73 9.32 15.52 7.33
C THR A 73 7.85 15.88 7.55
N THR A 74 7.07 14.99 8.16
CA THR A 74 5.67 15.27 8.52
C THR A 74 5.60 16.32 9.61
N SER A 75 6.42 16.22 10.66
CA SER A 75 6.48 17.24 11.71
C SER A 75 6.81 18.62 11.11
N LEU A 76 7.79 18.70 10.21
CA LEU A 76 8.15 19.94 9.51
C LEU A 76 6.97 20.52 8.71
N LEU A 77 6.29 19.68 7.91
CA LEU A 77 5.16 20.10 7.07
C LEU A 77 3.93 20.51 7.90
N LEU A 78 3.79 19.99 9.11
CA LEU A 78 2.73 20.33 10.06
C LEU A 78 3.19 21.37 11.11
N LYS A 79 4.28 22.10 10.84
CA LYS A 79 4.79 23.19 11.70
C LYS A 79 5.06 22.74 13.14
N GLY A 80 5.65 21.57 13.31
CA GLY A 80 5.99 20.96 14.60
C GLY A 80 4.83 20.26 15.30
N GLN A 81 3.61 20.28 14.72
CA GLN A 81 2.44 19.62 15.31
C GLN A 81 2.35 18.15 14.88
N SER A 82 1.80 17.31 15.75
CA SER A 82 1.38 15.96 15.33
C SER A 82 0.16 16.04 14.42
N PRO A 83 -0.08 15.05 13.55
CA PRO A 83 -1.26 15.04 12.67
C PRO A 83 -2.58 15.24 13.42
N ALA A 84 -2.74 14.62 14.58
CA ALA A 84 -3.96 14.75 15.39
C ALA A 84 -4.14 16.16 15.98
N MET A 85 -3.05 16.84 16.33
CA MET A 85 -3.08 18.23 16.82
C MET A 85 -3.32 19.23 15.68
N PHE A 86 -2.79 18.94 14.50
CA PHE A 86 -2.99 19.78 13.31
C PHE A 86 -4.46 19.83 12.89
N HIS A 87 -5.13 18.67 12.85
CA HIS A 87 -6.56 18.62 12.55
C HIS A 87 -7.23 17.36 13.10
N PRO A 88 -8.41 17.45 13.76
CA PRO A 88 -9.06 16.28 14.36
C PRO A 88 -9.38 15.14 13.37
N SER A 89 -9.57 15.46 12.09
CA SER A 89 -9.84 14.44 11.05
C SER A 89 -8.66 13.48 10.84
N LEU A 90 -7.42 13.93 11.10
CA LEU A 90 -6.18 13.16 10.99
C LEU A 90 -5.93 12.28 12.22
N HIS A 91 -6.73 12.39 13.26
CA HIS A 91 -6.77 11.39 14.33
C HIS A 91 -7.28 10.03 13.81
N ARG A 92 -8.12 10.04 12.76
CA ARG A 92 -8.70 8.83 12.17
C ARG A 92 -7.69 8.09 11.29
N LYS A 93 -7.14 6.98 11.80
CA LYS A 93 -6.20 6.11 11.06
C LYS A 93 -6.76 5.64 9.72
N ARG A 94 -8.06 5.31 9.63
CA ARG A 94 -8.68 4.88 8.37
C ARG A 94 -8.59 5.96 7.29
N PHE A 95 -8.93 7.20 7.63
CA PHE A 95 -8.87 8.34 6.69
C PHE A 95 -7.45 8.52 6.13
N LYS A 96 -6.43 8.45 7.00
CA LYS A 96 -5.03 8.54 6.60
C LYS A 96 -4.59 7.36 5.72
N ARG A 97 -5.05 6.15 6.05
CA ARG A 97 -4.79 4.93 5.26
C ARG A 97 -5.40 5.05 3.86
N ASP A 98 -6.61 5.59 3.74
CA ASP A 98 -7.26 5.79 2.45
C ASP A 98 -6.47 6.79 1.59
N ILE A 99 -5.96 7.88 2.17
CA ILE A 99 -5.06 8.82 1.45
C ILE A 99 -3.78 8.12 0.97
N ILE A 100 -3.14 7.33 1.84
CA ILE A 100 -1.93 6.58 1.47
C ILE A 100 -2.24 5.60 0.34
N GLN A 101 -3.38 4.90 0.41
CA GLN A 101 -3.81 3.96 -0.61
C GLN A 101 -4.05 4.65 -1.96
N ASP A 102 -4.71 5.82 -1.96
CA ASP A 102 -4.92 6.62 -3.18
C ASP A 102 -3.58 7.00 -3.84
N GLU A 103 -2.59 7.45 -3.05
CA GLU A 103 -1.29 7.81 -3.60
C GLU A 103 -0.52 6.60 -4.13
N LYS A 104 -0.63 5.43 -3.47
CA LYS A 104 -0.05 4.18 -3.97
C LYS A 104 -0.67 3.78 -5.30
N LEU A 105 -2.00 3.86 -5.44
CA LEU A 105 -2.70 3.51 -6.67
C LEU A 105 -2.41 4.48 -7.83
N LYS A 106 -2.11 5.75 -7.55
CA LYS A 106 -1.63 6.69 -8.59
C LYS A 106 -0.28 6.28 -9.18
N LEU A 107 0.62 5.74 -8.36
CA LEU A 107 1.93 5.26 -8.81
C LEU A 107 1.88 3.83 -9.36
N SER A 108 0.86 3.06 -9.00
CA SER A 108 0.63 1.70 -9.47
C SER A 108 -0.81 1.54 -9.98
N PRO A 109 -1.11 2.02 -11.20
CA PRO A 109 -2.46 1.98 -11.76
C PRO A 109 -3.02 0.55 -11.94
N ALA A 110 -2.14 -0.42 -12.17
CA ALA A 110 -2.49 -1.84 -12.25
C ALA A 110 -2.79 -2.48 -10.87
N GLY A 111 -2.81 -1.69 -9.80
CA GLY A 111 -3.07 -2.14 -8.43
C GLY A 111 -1.80 -2.48 -7.66
N LEU A 112 -1.98 -2.96 -6.43
CA LEU A 112 -0.89 -3.31 -5.50
C LEU A 112 -0.73 -4.82 -5.28
N GLY A 113 -1.52 -5.64 -5.99
CA GLY A 113 -1.42 -7.10 -5.96
C GLY A 113 -0.59 -7.65 -7.14
N ILE A 114 -0.81 -8.91 -7.48
CA ILE A 114 -0.08 -9.63 -8.55
C ILE A 114 -0.10 -8.88 -9.89
N ALA A 115 -1.25 -8.33 -10.30
CA ALA A 115 -1.36 -7.55 -11.53
C ALA A 115 -0.41 -6.33 -11.55
N GLY A 116 -0.24 -5.67 -10.40
CA GLY A 116 0.73 -4.58 -10.25
C GLY A 116 2.17 -5.05 -10.36
N VAL A 117 2.48 -6.25 -9.88
CA VAL A 117 3.81 -6.86 -10.00
C VAL A 117 4.14 -7.18 -11.46
N TYR A 118 3.20 -7.77 -12.21
CA TYR A 118 3.37 -8.01 -13.65
C TYR A 118 3.58 -6.69 -14.41
N ALA A 119 2.74 -5.68 -14.16
CA ALA A 119 2.90 -4.38 -14.80
C ALA A 119 4.27 -3.77 -14.52
N ARG A 120 4.77 -3.90 -13.28
CA ARG A 120 6.13 -3.45 -12.92
C ARG A 120 7.21 -4.26 -13.61
N TYR A 121 7.08 -5.59 -13.66
CA TYR A 121 8.03 -6.48 -14.31
C TYR A 121 8.17 -6.16 -15.81
N TYR A 122 7.06 -6.06 -16.54
CA TYR A 122 7.11 -5.72 -17.96
C TYR A 122 7.68 -4.33 -18.23
N LYS A 123 7.41 -3.37 -17.33
CA LYS A 123 8.05 -2.05 -17.40
C LYS A 123 9.55 -2.14 -17.18
N ASP A 124 10.00 -2.84 -16.14
CA ASP A 124 11.43 -3.02 -15.84
C ASP A 124 12.16 -3.83 -16.95
N LEU A 125 11.47 -4.74 -17.65
CA LEU A 125 12.01 -5.43 -18.83
C LEU A 125 12.30 -4.46 -19.99
N GLN A 126 11.47 -3.43 -20.16
CA GLN A 126 11.62 -2.42 -21.22
C GLN A 126 12.64 -1.34 -20.83
N ASP A 127 12.61 -0.89 -19.58
CA ASP A 127 13.32 0.31 -19.13
C ASP A 127 14.72 0.01 -18.57
N LEU A 128 14.98 -1.22 -18.09
CA LEU A 128 16.20 -1.55 -17.35
C LEU A 128 16.99 -2.70 -17.99
N ALA A 129 18.32 -2.62 -17.88
CA ALA A 129 19.20 -3.74 -18.18
C ALA A 129 18.98 -4.91 -17.17
N PRO A 130 19.20 -6.18 -17.57
CA PRO A 130 18.96 -7.34 -16.69
C PRO A 130 19.57 -7.22 -15.29
N GLU A 131 20.78 -6.67 -15.20
CA GLU A 131 21.57 -6.54 -13.97
C GLU A 131 21.06 -5.42 -13.05
N GLN A 132 20.07 -4.64 -13.47
CA GLN A 132 19.47 -3.56 -12.68
C GLN A 132 18.06 -3.90 -12.18
N ARG A 133 17.49 -5.01 -12.66
CA ARG A 133 16.10 -5.38 -12.36
C ARG A 133 15.97 -5.94 -10.95
N TYR A 134 15.03 -5.44 -10.18
CA TYR A 134 14.71 -6.02 -8.88
C TYR A 134 13.89 -7.31 -9.03
N ILE A 135 12.87 -7.28 -9.90
CA ILE A 135 12.11 -8.47 -10.28
C ILE A 135 12.89 -9.17 -11.40
N GLN A 136 13.50 -10.30 -11.05
CA GLN A 136 14.36 -11.05 -11.97
C GLN A 136 13.53 -11.88 -12.94
N ASN A 137 12.46 -12.52 -12.44
CA ASN A 137 11.59 -13.32 -13.29
C ASN A 137 10.21 -13.52 -12.64
N ILE A 138 9.21 -13.78 -13.47
CA ILE A 138 7.89 -14.26 -13.07
C ILE A 138 7.55 -15.50 -13.88
N ILE A 139 7.32 -16.61 -13.21
CA ILE A 139 6.99 -17.90 -13.81
C ILE A 139 5.56 -18.25 -13.41
N THR A 140 4.73 -18.59 -14.40
CA THR A 140 3.41 -19.21 -14.15
C THR A 140 3.48 -20.65 -14.59
N THR A 141 3.21 -21.60 -13.69
CA THR A 141 3.17 -23.03 -14.01
C THR A 141 1.85 -23.37 -14.70
N ASP A 142 1.80 -24.51 -15.39
CA ASP A 142 0.57 -24.99 -16.05
C ASP A 142 -0.60 -25.19 -15.08
N GLU A 143 -0.29 -25.51 -13.83
CA GLU A 143 -1.26 -25.62 -12.71
C GLU A 143 -1.72 -24.25 -12.15
N GLY A 144 -1.31 -23.13 -12.76
CA GLY A 144 -1.68 -21.78 -12.33
C GLY A 144 -0.92 -21.22 -11.13
N ARG A 145 0.16 -21.88 -10.69
CA ARG A 145 1.02 -21.34 -9.62
C ARG A 145 1.86 -20.20 -10.18
N THR A 146 1.94 -19.12 -9.44
CA THR A 146 2.84 -18.00 -9.75
C THR A 146 4.07 -18.09 -8.86
N ILE A 147 5.25 -17.96 -9.45
CA ILE A 147 6.55 -17.86 -8.76
C ILE A 147 7.19 -16.54 -9.20
N ILE A 148 7.48 -15.67 -8.24
CA ILE A 148 8.07 -14.35 -8.48
C ILE A 148 9.45 -14.34 -7.83
N ILE A 149 10.49 -14.16 -8.64
CA ILE A 149 11.87 -14.12 -8.16
C ILE A 149 12.31 -12.66 -8.09
N THR A 150 12.68 -12.21 -6.89
CA THR A 150 13.21 -10.87 -6.66
C THR A 150 14.61 -10.95 -6.09
N MET A 151 15.51 -10.09 -6.55
CA MET A 151 16.86 -9.99 -6.02
C MET A 151 17.30 -8.54 -5.96
N VAL A 152 18.06 -8.18 -4.93
CA VAL A 152 18.72 -6.87 -4.88
C VAL A 152 19.91 -6.96 -5.82
N PRO A 153 19.99 -6.21 -6.93
CA PRO A 153 20.92 -6.54 -8.00
C PRO A 153 22.40 -6.50 -7.57
N TYR A 154 22.76 -5.52 -6.72
CA TYR A 154 24.09 -5.45 -6.12
C TYR A 154 24.42 -6.71 -5.32
N LEU A 155 23.48 -7.22 -4.51
CA LEU A 155 23.70 -8.41 -3.70
C LEU A 155 23.69 -9.70 -4.55
N ALA A 156 22.88 -9.73 -5.61
CA ALA A 156 22.81 -10.84 -6.55
C ALA A 156 24.16 -11.12 -7.23
N SER A 157 24.98 -10.08 -7.43
CA SER A 157 26.33 -10.24 -7.99
C SER A 157 27.23 -11.18 -7.17
N PHE A 158 26.98 -11.31 -5.87
CA PHE A 158 27.75 -12.20 -4.98
C PHE A 158 27.34 -13.67 -5.09
N VAL A 159 26.25 -14.00 -5.78
CA VAL A 159 25.77 -15.39 -5.92
C VAL A 159 26.83 -16.28 -6.60
N HIS A 160 27.58 -15.75 -7.57
CA HIS A 160 28.66 -16.48 -8.23
C HIS A 160 29.86 -16.77 -7.33
N ALA A 161 30.01 -16.04 -6.23
CA ALA A 161 31.06 -16.22 -5.23
C ALA A 161 30.55 -16.95 -3.97
N ALA A 162 29.30 -17.41 -3.96
CA ALA A 162 28.70 -18.08 -2.83
C ALA A 162 29.31 -19.47 -2.64
N ARG A 163 29.71 -19.80 -1.41
CA ARG A 163 30.16 -21.16 -1.07
C ARG A 163 28.98 -22.12 -0.93
N THR A 164 27.88 -21.62 -0.41
CA THR A 164 26.65 -22.37 -0.19
C THR A 164 25.45 -21.47 -0.42
N ILE A 165 24.36 -22.09 -0.87
CA ILE A 165 23.05 -21.47 -1.00
C ILE A 165 22.15 -22.10 0.06
N GLN A 166 21.40 -21.28 0.78
CA GLN A 166 20.42 -21.69 1.76
C GLN A 166 19.09 -21.01 1.42
N VAL A 167 18.02 -21.80 1.35
CA VAL A 167 16.67 -21.31 1.12
C VAL A 167 15.89 -21.53 2.39
N ASP A 168 15.50 -20.45 3.05
CA ASP A 168 14.60 -20.54 4.19
C ASP A 168 13.15 -20.59 3.68
N THR A 169 12.55 -21.78 3.80
CA THR A 169 11.16 -22.04 3.42
C THR A 169 10.20 -21.92 4.61
N THR A 170 10.68 -21.49 5.80
CA THR A 170 9.76 -21.25 6.92
C THR A 170 8.89 -20.04 6.62
N PHE A 171 7.59 -20.29 6.44
CA PHE A 171 6.59 -19.29 6.06
C PHE A 171 6.33 -18.31 7.21
N GLY A 172 7.26 -17.38 7.47
CA GLY A 172 7.15 -16.42 8.57
C GLY A 172 6.36 -15.15 8.22
N ARG A 173 6.29 -14.79 6.93
CA ARG A 173 5.70 -13.52 6.46
C ARG A 173 4.61 -13.77 5.43
N VAL A 174 3.42 -14.12 5.91
CA VAL A 174 2.21 -14.21 5.07
C VAL A 174 1.65 -12.80 4.89
N ALA A 175 1.99 -12.13 3.79
CA ALA A 175 1.39 -10.86 3.41
C ALA A 175 0.49 -11.06 2.18
N GLY A 176 -0.70 -11.63 2.41
CA GLY A 176 -1.72 -11.84 1.37
C GLY A 176 -1.73 -13.26 0.82
N GLU A 177 -1.91 -13.40 -0.50
CA GLU A 177 -2.09 -14.67 -1.21
C GLU A 177 -0.77 -15.36 -1.60
N LEU A 178 0.37 -14.73 -1.29
CA LEU A 178 1.70 -15.24 -1.61
C LEU A 178 2.46 -15.60 -0.34
N ASN A 179 3.08 -16.76 -0.37
CA ASN A 179 4.14 -17.18 0.53
C ASN A 179 5.47 -16.55 0.11
N GLU A 180 6.33 -16.24 1.08
CA GLU A 180 7.67 -15.67 0.87
C GLU A 180 8.72 -16.68 1.31
N TRP A 181 9.73 -16.92 0.47
CA TRP A 181 10.95 -17.67 0.77
C TRP A 181 12.16 -16.74 0.70
N GLU A 182 13.05 -16.81 1.69
CA GLU A 182 14.28 -16.02 1.68
C GLU A 182 15.40 -16.79 0.96
N PHE A 183 16.06 -16.12 0.02
CA PHE A 183 17.20 -16.66 -0.72
C PHE A 183 18.49 -16.10 -0.12
N VAL A 184 19.24 -16.98 0.56
CA VAL A 184 20.42 -16.62 1.36
C VAL A 184 21.65 -17.32 0.81
N ILE A 185 22.77 -16.61 0.75
CA ILE A 185 24.07 -17.18 0.39
C ILE A 185 25.06 -17.02 1.53
N TRP A 186 26.02 -17.92 1.64
CA TRP A 186 27.22 -17.68 2.44
C TRP A 186 28.28 -16.97 1.59
N TYR A 187 28.56 -15.70 1.90
CA TYR A 187 29.58 -14.92 1.20
C TYR A 187 30.87 -14.87 2.02
N ALA A 188 31.90 -15.57 1.52
CA ALA A 188 33.18 -15.69 2.21
C ALA A 188 33.89 -14.35 2.43
N GLY A 189 33.70 -13.37 1.53
CA GLY A 189 34.33 -12.05 1.63
C GLY A 189 33.96 -11.27 2.89
N VAL A 190 32.84 -11.59 3.54
CA VAL A 190 32.41 -10.99 4.82
C VAL A 190 32.15 -12.04 5.91
N GLU A 191 32.46 -13.31 5.62
CA GLU A 191 32.22 -14.49 6.47
C GLU A 191 30.82 -14.53 7.12
N ARG A 192 29.79 -14.16 6.36
CA ARG A 192 28.41 -14.13 6.83
C ARG A 192 27.42 -14.59 5.78
N ALA A 193 26.24 -14.96 6.26
CA ALA A 193 25.06 -15.17 5.46
C ALA A 193 24.51 -13.83 4.95
N LEU A 194 24.24 -13.73 3.65
CA LEU A 194 23.64 -12.59 2.98
C LEU A 194 22.32 -12.99 2.33
N THR A 195 21.22 -12.34 2.69
CA THR A 195 19.95 -12.46 1.98
C THR A 195 20.04 -11.65 0.69
N VAL A 196 20.18 -12.34 -0.44
CA VAL A 196 20.39 -11.73 -1.76
C VAL A 196 19.08 -11.50 -2.51
N GLY A 197 18.03 -12.25 -2.15
CA GLY A 197 16.74 -12.18 -2.81
C GLY A 197 15.63 -12.85 -2.03
N ARG A 198 14.44 -12.79 -2.62
CA ARG A 198 13.21 -13.37 -2.09
C ARG A 198 12.41 -13.98 -3.24
N ILE A 199 11.81 -15.12 -2.98
CA ILE A 199 10.91 -15.81 -3.90
C ILE A 199 9.50 -15.74 -3.31
N TYR A 200 8.53 -15.31 -4.12
CA TYR A 200 7.13 -15.29 -3.71
C TYR A 200 6.33 -16.31 -4.51
N THR A 201 5.47 -17.09 -3.86
CA THR A 201 4.64 -18.08 -4.55
C THR A 201 3.30 -18.35 -3.86
N ASN A 202 2.26 -18.67 -4.62
CA ASN A 202 0.97 -19.11 -4.10
C ASN A 202 0.85 -20.64 -3.96
N GLY A 203 1.93 -21.40 -4.26
CA GLY A 203 1.99 -22.85 -4.04
C GLY A 203 2.83 -23.20 -2.80
N ALA A 204 2.48 -24.29 -2.13
CA ALA A 204 3.25 -24.85 -1.00
C ALA A 204 3.61 -26.33 -1.20
N ASP A 205 3.36 -26.87 -2.40
CA ASP A 205 3.56 -28.27 -2.69
C ASP A 205 5.05 -28.58 -2.90
N ARG A 206 5.48 -29.76 -2.44
CA ARG A 206 6.82 -30.28 -2.74
C ARG A 206 6.87 -30.64 -4.22
N ILE A 207 7.56 -29.85 -5.02
CA ILE A 207 7.96 -30.26 -6.36
C ILE A 207 9.14 -31.21 -6.18
N PHE A 208 8.93 -32.49 -6.45
CA PHE A 208 10.05 -33.40 -6.73
C PHE A 208 10.61 -32.99 -8.09
N LEU A 209 11.76 -32.30 -8.09
CA LEU A 209 12.59 -32.14 -9.27
C LEU A 209 13.37 -33.44 -9.51
#